data_AF-A0A1Y0VK99-F1
#
_entry.id   AF-A0A1Y0VK99-F1
#
_cell.length_a   1.000
_cell.length_b   1.000
_cell.length_c   1.000
_cell.angle_alpha   90.00
_cell.angle_beta   90.00
_cell.angle_gamma   90.00
#
_symmetry.space_group_name_H-M   'P 1'
#
loop_
_entity.id
_entity.type
_entity.pdbx_description
1 polymer ?
#
loop_
_entity_poly.entity_id
_entity_poly.type
_entity_poly.pdbx_seq_one_letter_code
_entity_poly.pdbx_strand_id
1 'polypeptide(L)'
;MFPKNGAKVPELRFAGFADDWEERKLSEGTSKIGDGLHGTPNYSENGDVFFINGNNLVNGKILISKETKLVTESDQSKDDKLLSTDTILMSINGTIGNLAWYNNERVMLGKSAAYLIVSDFDKKFIFSYLQTSTIKNYFLNNLTGTTIKNLGLKTIRDTTLFVPILEEQRKIGSFFKQLDDTIALHQRKLEKLQELKKGYLQKMFC
;
A
#
# COMPACT_ATOMS: atom_id res chain seq x y z
N MET A 1 17.87 2.62 -7.81
CA MET A 1 17.65 3.11 -6.44
C MET A 1 17.29 1.99 -5.47
N PHE A 2 16.82 0.82 -5.95
CA PHE A 2 16.77 -0.41 -5.15
C PHE A 2 17.70 -1.46 -5.79
N PRO A 3 18.33 -2.35 -5.00
CA PRO A 3 19.18 -3.41 -5.51
C PRO A 3 18.40 -4.41 -6.37
N LYS A 4 19.03 -4.90 -7.44
CA LYS A 4 18.49 -5.97 -8.29
C LYS A 4 19.00 -7.32 -7.80
N ASN A 5 18.15 -8.35 -7.86
CA ASN A 5 18.49 -9.78 -7.80
C ASN A 5 19.77 -10.14 -7.01
N GLY A 6 19.71 -10.06 -5.67
CA GLY A 6 20.80 -10.48 -4.78
C GLY A 6 21.97 -9.51 -4.66
N ALA A 7 21.95 -8.37 -5.37
CA ALA A 7 22.92 -7.30 -5.14
C ALA A 7 22.69 -6.64 -3.77
N LYS A 8 23.79 -6.30 -3.10
CA LYS A 8 23.76 -5.59 -1.80
C LYS A 8 23.65 -4.08 -1.92
N VAL A 9 23.78 -3.52 -3.12
CA VAL A 9 23.69 -2.07 -3.35
C VAL A 9 22.95 -1.77 -4.67
N PRO A 10 22.27 -0.62 -4.77
CA PRO A 10 21.61 -0.22 -6.01
C PRO A 10 22.59 0.38 -7.03
N GLU A 11 22.33 0.17 -8.33
CA GLU A 11 23.10 0.80 -9.42
C GLU A 11 23.02 2.33 -9.41
N LEU A 12 21.89 2.87 -8.96
CA LEU A 12 21.66 4.31 -8.77
C LEU A 12 21.49 4.56 -7.29
N ARG A 13 22.37 5.38 -6.71
CA ARG A 13 22.45 5.71 -5.29
C ARG A 13 22.70 7.21 -5.11
N PHE A 14 22.21 7.79 -4.02
CA PHE A 14 22.55 9.17 -3.69
C PHE A 14 24.05 9.30 -3.35
N ALA A 15 24.64 10.43 -3.70
CA ALA A 15 25.99 10.75 -3.28
C ALA A 15 26.08 10.84 -1.74
N GLY A 16 27.24 10.45 -1.19
CA GLY A 16 27.51 10.46 0.24
C GLY A 16 27.10 9.18 0.99
N PHE A 17 26.62 8.15 0.28
CA PHE A 17 26.38 6.82 0.86
C PHE A 17 27.26 5.79 0.15
N ALA A 18 28.05 5.05 0.93
CA ALA A 18 28.99 4.04 0.41
C ALA A 18 28.85 2.69 1.12
N ASP A 19 28.29 2.66 2.33
CA ASP A 19 28.14 1.42 3.11
C ASP A 19 27.24 0.40 2.42
N ASP A 20 27.52 -0.88 2.63
CA ASP A 20 26.68 -1.96 2.12
C ASP A 20 25.28 -1.91 2.74
N TRP A 21 24.25 -2.31 1.97
CA TRP A 21 22.93 -2.51 2.55
C TRP A 21 22.88 -3.86 3.27
N GLU A 22 22.16 -3.90 4.38
CA GLU A 22 21.98 -5.11 5.19
C GLU A 22 20.80 -5.92 4.68
N GLU A 23 20.91 -7.25 4.71
CA GLU A 23 19.80 -8.14 4.41
C GLU A 23 18.92 -8.28 5.65
N ARG A 24 17.63 -7.92 5.54
CA ARG A 24 16.65 -7.99 6.63
C ARG A 24 15.31 -8.48 6.11
N LYS A 25 14.56 -9.21 6.95
CA LYS A 25 13.16 -9.54 6.65
C LYS A 25 12.25 -8.34 6.87
N LEU A 26 11.16 -8.24 6.10
CA LEU A 26 10.15 -7.20 6.28
C LEU A 26 9.55 -7.21 7.69
N SER A 27 9.39 -8.39 8.29
CA SER A 27 8.93 -8.53 9.67
C SER A 27 9.86 -7.93 10.72
N GLU A 28 11.14 -7.73 10.41
CA GLU A 28 12.10 -7.19 11.38
C GLU A 28 12.02 -5.68 11.53
N GLY A 29 11.44 -4.95 10.56
CA GLY A 29 11.20 -3.51 10.68
C GLY A 29 9.73 -3.13 10.65
N THR A 30 8.86 -4.10 10.94
CA THR A 30 7.43 -3.88 11.19
C THR A 30 7.08 -4.40 12.57
N SER A 31 6.33 -3.62 13.35
CA SER A 31 5.87 -4.04 14.67
C SER A 31 4.74 -5.07 14.57
N LYS A 32 3.95 -5.01 13.49
CA LYS A 32 2.87 -5.96 13.22
C LYS A 32 2.55 -6.07 11.74
N ILE A 33 2.31 -7.30 11.30
CA ILE A 33 1.72 -7.62 9.99
C ILE A 33 0.54 -8.56 10.22
N GLY A 34 -0.64 -8.18 9.74
CA GLY A 34 -1.87 -8.95 9.84
C GLY A 34 -2.83 -8.66 8.70
N ASP A 35 -4.02 -9.24 8.74
CA ASP A 35 -5.12 -8.99 7.82
C ASP A 35 -6.44 -8.74 8.56
N GLY A 36 -7.46 -8.39 7.78
CA GLY A 36 -8.79 -8.13 8.28
C GLY A 36 -9.62 -9.37 8.62
N LEU A 37 -10.92 -9.17 8.80
CA LEU A 37 -11.88 -10.19 9.20
C LEU A 37 -11.93 -11.39 8.25
N HIS A 38 -11.81 -12.61 8.80
CA HIS A 38 -12.05 -13.89 8.12
C HIS A 38 -13.49 -14.37 8.32
N GLY A 39 -14.44 -13.63 7.75
CA GLY A 39 -15.86 -13.93 7.88
C GLY A 39 -16.75 -12.89 7.21
N THR A 40 -18.05 -13.06 7.35
CA THR A 40 -19.03 -12.08 6.87
C THR A 40 -19.14 -10.96 7.91
N PRO A 41 -18.87 -9.69 7.55
CA PRO A 41 -19.06 -8.57 8.46
C PRO A 41 -20.56 -8.28 8.67
N ASN A 42 -20.89 -7.68 9.81
CA ASN A 42 -22.23 -7.16 10.09
C ASN A 42 -22.40 -5.77 9.47
N TYR A 43 -22.89 -5.72 8.24
CA TYR A 43 -23.12 -4.44 7.58
C TYR A 43 -24.25 -3.66 8.24
N SER A 44 -24.09 -2.34 8.33
CA SER A 44 -25.07 -1.43 8.92
C SER A 44 -25.23 -0.18 8.06
N GLU A 45 -26.46 0.17 7.70
CA GLU A 45 -26.77 1.43 7.02
C GLU A 45 -26.52 2.65 7.91
N ASN A 46 -26.60 2.47 9.24
CA ASN A 46 -26.28 3.49 10.24
C ASN A 46 -24.83 3.36 10.77
N GLY A 47 -23.99 2.58 10.08
CA GLY A 47 -22.59 2.40 10.44
C GLY A 47 -21.76 3.65 10.16
N ASP A 48 -20.62 3.76 10.84
CA ASP A 48 -19.71 4.90 10.78
C ASP A 48 -18.24 4.48 10.56
N VAL A 49 -18.03 3.19 10.30
CA VAL A 49 -16.74 2.58 9.98
C VAL A 49 -16.81 1.92 8.61
N PHE A 50 -15.90 2.27 7.70
CA PHE A 50 -15.84 1.73 6.35
C PHE A 50 -15.25 0.32 6.34
N PHE A 51 -15.93 -0.63 5.71
CA PHE A 51 -15.40 -1.97 5.50
C PHE A 51 -14.51 -1.99 4.24
N ILE A 52 -13.20 -2.12 4.44
CA ILE A 52 -12.18 -1.94 3.40
C ILE A 52 -11.60 -3.28 2.98
N ASN A 53 -11.64 -3.56 1.69
CA ASN A 53 -11.04 -4.73 1.05
C ASN A 53 -9.91 -4.31 0.09
N GLY A 54 -9.17 -5.28 -0.44
CA GLY A 54 -8.07 -5.05 -1.38
C GLY A 54 -8.47 -4.25 -2.63
N ASN A 55 -9.73 -4.33 -3.07
CA ASN A 55 -10.26 -3.56 -4.20
C ASN A 55 -10.48 -2.07 -3.87
N ASN A 56 -10.55 -1.69 -2.59
CA ASN A 56 -10.56 -0.29 -2.18
C ASN A 56 -9.16 0.33 -2.23
N LEU A 57 -8.08 -0.46 -2.35
CA LEU A 57 -6.72 0.05 -2.34
C LEU A 57 -6.31 0.41 -3.78
N VAL A 58 -6.30 1.71 -4.08
CA VAL A 58 -6.11 2.23 -5.43
C VAL A 58 -5.13 3.39 -5.41
N ASN A 59 -4.06 3.28 -6.21
CA ASN A 59 -3.08 4.35 -6.44
C ASN A 59 -2.54 4.97 -5.13
N GLY A 60 -2.22 4.15 -4.15
CA GLY A 60 -1.68 4.60 -2.87
C GLY A 60 -2.72 5.16 -1.89
N LYS A 61 -4.02 5.04 -2.18
CA LYS A 61 -5.10 5.57 -1.32
C LYS A 61 -6.18 4.53 -1.07
N ILE A 62 -6.93 4.75 0.01
CA ILE A 62 -8.18 4.06 0.27
C ILE A 62 -9.28 4.78 -0.49
N LEU A 63 -9.82 4.14 -1.53
CA LEU A 63 -10.96 4.63 -2.28
C LEU A 63 -12.24 4.28 -1.53
N ILE A 64 -12.87 5.31 -0.99
CA ILE A 64 -14.19 5.25 -0.36
C ILE A 64 -15.19 5.92 -1.30
N SER A 65 -16.24 5.19 -1.62
CA SER A 65 -17.34 5.62 -2.48
C SER A 65 -18.69 5.39 -1.79
N LYS A 66 -19.79 5.80 -2.42
CA LYS A 66 -21.15 5.61 -1.89
C LYS A 66 -21.52 4.13 -1.74
N GLU A 67 -20.86 3.27 -2.51
CA GLU A 67 -21.06 1.81 -2.51
C GLU A 67 -20.17 1.12 -1.47
N THR A 68 -19.26 1.85 -0.82
CA THR A 68 -18.41 1.29 0.24
C THR A 68 -19.27 0.99 1.46
N LYS A 69 -19.32 -0.30 1.82
CA LYS A 69 -20.16 -0.78 2.91
C LYS A 69 -19.64 -0.28 4.25
N LEU A 70 -20.58 -0.11 5.19
CA LEU A 70 -20.32 0.38 6.53
C LEU A 70 -20.61 -0.73 7.55
N VAL A 71 -19.90 -0.68 8.68
CA VAL A 71 -20.10 -1.47 9.89
C VAL A 71 -20.14 -0.51 11.09
N THR A 72 -20.44 -1.03 12.27
CA THR A 72 -20.40 -0.25 13.51
C THR A 72 -19.02 -0.33 14.16
N GLU A 73 -18.67 0.66 14.99
CA GLU A 73 -17.42 0.61 15.76
C GLU A 73 -17.30 -0.63 16.67
N SER A 74 -18.42 -1.20 17.14
CA SER A 74 -18.40 -2.45 17.92
C SER A 74 -17.95 -3.66 17.12
N ASP A 75 -18.04 -3.63 15.78
CA ASP A 75 -17.58 -4.72 14.92
C ASP A 75 -16.07 -4.66 14.64
N GLN A 76 -15.41 -3.51 14.89
CA GLN A 76 -13.96 -3.37 14.67
C GLN A 76 -13.17 -4.31 15.59
N SER A 77 -12.20 -5.01 15.01
CA SER A 77 -11.25 -5.80 15.79
C SER A 77 -10.31 -4.90 16.59
N LYS A 78 -9.64 -5.47 17.59
CA LYS A 78 -8.55 -4.79 18.31
C LYS A 78 -7.44 -4.34 17.36
N ASP A 79 -7.22 -5.09 16.28
CA ASP A 79 -6.16 -4.83 15.30
C ASP A 79 -6.51 -3.66 14.39
N ASP A 80 -7.78 -3.54 13.99
CA ASP A 80 -8.27 -2.37 13.23
C ASP A 80 -8.07 -1.07 14.03
N LYS A 81 -8.22 -1.14 15.36
CA LYS A 81 -8.03 0.02 16.25
C LYS A 81 -6.56 0.37 16.52
N LEU A 82 -5.62 -0.50 16.15
CA LEU A 82 -4.17 -0.24 16.26
C LEU A 82 -3.60 0.43 15.01
N LEU A 83 -4.36 0.49 13.91
CA LEU A 83 -3.91 1.13 12.68
C LEU A 83 -3.64 2.61 12.93
N SER A 84 -2.50 3.08 12.42
CA SER A 84 -2.02 4.45 12.58
C SER A 84 -1.40 4.96 11.29
N THR A 85 -1.02 6.23 11.25
CA THR A 85 -0.28 6.80 10.12
C THR A 85 1.02 6.07 9.81
N ASP A 86 1.52 5.16 10.65
CA ASP A 86 2.69 4.32 10.35
C ASP A 86 2.33 3.04 9.56
N THR A 87 1.05 2.89 9.21
CA THR A 87 0.52 1.71 8.55
C THR A 87 0.49 1.84 7.02
N ILE A 88 0.92 0.78 6.35
CA ILE A 88 0.68 0.54 4.92
C ILE A 88 -0.38 -0.55 4.80
N LEU A 89 -1.38 -0.33 3.95
CA LEU A 89 -2.32 -1.37 3.56
C LEU A 89 -1.87 -2.02 2.25
N MET A 90 -2.04 -3.33 2.14
CA MET A 90 -1.69 -4.12 0.96
C MET A 90 -2.84 -5.06 0.59
N SER A 91 -3.22 -5.07 -0.68
CA SER A 91 -4.16 -6.05 -1.20
C SER A 91 -3.47 -7.40 -1.32
N ILE A 92 -4.07 -8.43 -0.72
CA ILE A 92 -3.52 -9.79 -0.72
C ILE A 92 -4.36 -10.77 -1.53
N ASN A 93 -5.57 -10.37 -1.97
CA ASN A 93 -6.45 -11.12 -2.88
C ASN A 93 -6.99 -10.22 -4.01
N GLY A 94 -7.17 -10.78 -5.20
CA GLY A 94 -7.70 -10.05 -6.36
C GLY A 94 -6.67 -9.08 -6.95
N THR A 95 -6.58 -7.85 -6.41
CA THR A 95 -5.65 -6.79 -6.84
C THR A 95 -4.30 -6.87 -6.12
N ILE A 96 -3.71 -8.06 -6.09
CA ILE A 96 -2.58 -8.39 -5.21
C ILE A 96 -1.40 -7.44 -5.41
N GLY A 97 -0.89 -6.90 -4.31
CA GLY A 97 0.23 -5.97 -4.29
C GLY A 97 -0.16 -4.50 -4.47
N ASN A 98 -1.44 -4.17 -4.68
CA ASN A 98 -1.90 -2.80 -4.56
C ASN A 98 -1.68 -2.28 -3.14
N LEU A 99 -1.10 -1.09 -3.02
CA LEU A 99 -0.79 -0.47 -1.73
C LEU A 99 -1.66 0.77 -1.50
N ALA A 100 -1.90 1.08 -0.23
CA ALA A 100 -2.43 2.36 0.20
C ALA A 100 -1.76 2.87 1.48
N TRP A 101 -1.63 4.18 1.59
CA TRP A 101 -1.35 4.85 2.85
C TRP A 101 -2.61 4.84 3.71
N TYR A 102 -2.50 4.41 4.96
CA TYR A 102 -3.54 4.66 5.94
C TYR A 102 -3.37 6.07 6.53
N ASN A 103 -4.44 6.87 6.51
CA ASN A 103 -4.48 8.25 6.98
C ASN A 103 -5.58 8.45 8.04
N ASN A 104 -5.71 7.48 8.95
CA ASN A 104 -6.68 7.49 10.05
C ASN A 104 -8.15 7.51 9.61
N GLU A 105 -8.45 7.00 8.42
CA GLU A 105 -9.83 6.70 8.03
C GLU A 105 -10.43 5.69 9.03
N ARG A 106 -11.69 5.86 9.44
CA ARG A 106 -12.35 4.86 10.30
C ARG A 106 -12.65 3.62 9.49
N VAL A 107 -11.79 2.61 9.59
CA VAL A 107 -11.89 1.39 8.77
C VAL A 107 -11.98 0.13 9.60
N MET A 108 -12.62 -0.88 9.04
CA MET A 108 -12.50 -2.28 9.43
C MET A 108 -12.00 -3.03 8.19
N LEU A 109 -10.88 -3.73 8.31
CA LEU A 109 -10.32 -4.45 7.17
C LEU A 109 -11.07 -5.77 6.95
N GLY A 110 -11.30 -6.12 5.70
CA GLY A 110 -11.69 -7.47 5.29
C GLY A 110 -10.47 -8.34 4.98
N LYS A 111 -10.66 -9.66 4.90
CA LYS A 111 -9.61 -10.65 4.61
C LYS A 111 -8.70 -10.32 3.41
N SER A 112 -9.20 -9.61 2.41
CA SER A 112 -8.41 -9.28 1.21
C SER A 112 -7.42 -8.13 1.39
N ALA A 113 -7.45 -7.44 2.54
CA ALA A 113 -6.53 -6.36 2.88
C ALA A 113 -5.65 -6.76 4.07
N ALA A 114 -4.34 -6.73 3.86
CA ALA A 114 -3.34 -6.83 4.91
C ALA A 114 -2.91 -5.43 5.37
N TYR A 115 -2.46 -5.34 6.62
CA TYR A 115 -1.84 -4.15 7.19
C TYR A 115 -0.40 -4.45 7.61
N LEU A 116 0.49 -3.47 7.44
CA LEU A 116 1.88 -3.49 7.86
C LEU A 116 2.16 -2.23 8.68
N ILE A 117 2.31 -2.38 9.99
CA ILE A 117 2.66 -1.27 10.90
C ILE A 117 4.18 -1.17 10.90
N VAL A 118 4.73 -0.15 10.22
CA VAL A 118 6.17 0.04 10.06
C VAL A 118 6.74 0.72 11.31
N SER A 119 7.88 0.24 11.83
CA SER A 119 8.52 0.81 13.03
C SER A 119 9.99 1.16 12.84
N ASP A 120 10.80 0.21 12.36
CA ASP A 120 12.27 0.35 12.34
C ASP A 120 12.81 0.67 10.93
N PHE A 121 11.90 0.72 9.95
CA PHE A 121 12.18 1.16 8.59
C PHE A 121 11.52 2.51 8.31
N ASP A 122 12.02 3.22 7.31
CA ASP A 122 11.27 4.35 6.78
C ASP A 122 10.05 3.84 5.99
N LYS A 123 8.84 4.25 6.42
CA LYS A 123 7.58 3.84 5.79
C LYS A 123 7.53 4.18 4.30
N LYS A 124 8.09 5.32 3.87
CA LYS A 124 8.08 5.71 2.46
C LYS A 124 9.00 4.84 1.63
N PHE A 125 10.17 4.54 2.15
CA PHE A 125 11.10 3.59 1.56
C PHE A 125 10.45 2.21 1.37
N ILE A 126 9.82 1.65 2.40
CA ILE A 126 9.14 0.36 2.32
C ILE A 126 7.99 0.38 1.30
N PHE A 127 7.17 1.41 1.33
CA PHE A 127 6.09 1.56 0.35
C PHE A 127 6.60 1.58 -1.10
N SER A 128 7.71 2.26 -1.39
CA SER A 128 8.32 2.26 -2.72
C SER A 128 9.00 0.92 -3.04
N TYR A 129 9.64 0.28 -2.07
CA TYR A 129 10.35 -0.99 -2.28
C TYR A 129 9.39 -2.14 -2.61
N LEU A 130 8.25 -2.20 -1.91
CA LEU A 130 7.19 -3.18 -2.16
C LEU A 130 6.60 -3.07 -3.59
N GLN A 131 6.78 -1.93 -4.26
CA GLN A 131 6.30 -1.70 -5.63
C GLN A 131 7.31 -2.12 -6.71
N THR A 132 8.54 -2.46 -6.34
CA THR A 132 9.57 -2.89 -7.28
C THR A 132 9.18 -4.20 -7.97
N SER A 133 9.66 -4.39 -9.20
CA SER A 133 9.41 -5.61 -9.97
C SER A 133 9.94 -6.86 -9.26
N THR A 134 11.06 -6.76 -8.56
CA THR A 134 11.63 -7.87 -7.77
C THR A 134 10.63 -8.35 -6.70
N ILE A 135 10.08 -7.44 -5.90
CA ILE A 135 9.13 -7.80 -4.85
C ILE A 135 7.79 -8.25 -5.44
N LYS A 136 7.28 -7.55 -6.46
CA LYS A 136 6.06 -7.95 -7.16
C LYS A 136 6.17 -9.37 -7.73
N ASN A 137 7.27 -9.70 -8.41
CA ASN A 137 7.50 -11.03 -8.95
C ASN A 137 7.63 -12.08 -7.85
N TYR A 138 8.32 -11.75 -6.75
CA TYR A 138 8.39 -12.64 -5.59
C TYR A 138 6.99 -12.96 -5.04
N PHE A 139 6.13 -11.96 -4.88
CA PHE A 139 4.74 -12.19 -4.45
C PHE A 139 3.96 -13.03 -5.45
N LEU A 140 4.02 -12.71 -6.75
CA LEU A 140 3.31 -13.46 -7.79
C LEU A 140 3.73 -14.94 -7.85
N ASN A 141 5.00 -15.24 -7.62
CA ASN A 141 5.52 -16.61 -7.61
C ASN A 141 5.18 -17.40 -6.34
N ASN A 142 4.75 -16.73 -5.28
CA ASN A 142 4.41 -17.34 -3.99
C ASN A 142 2.91 -17.28 -3.68
N LEU A 143 2.06 -17.03 -4.70
CA LEU A 143 0.62 -17.04 -4.53
C LEU A 143 0.11 -18.46 -4.34
N THR A 144 -0.81 -18.62 -3.39
CA THR A 144 -1.52 -19.87 -3.14
C THR A 144 -2.96 -19.79 -3.64
N GLY A 145 -3.65 -20.93 -3.68
CA GLY A 145 -5.02 -21.02 -4.19
C GLY A 145 -5.09 -21.27 -5.70
N THR A 146 -6.13 -21.97 -6.13
CA THR A 146 -6.38 -22.31 -7.55
C THR A 146 -7.25 -21.24 -8.20
N THR A 147 -8.50 -21.12 -7.75
CA THR A 147 -9.51 -20.19 -8.30
C THR A 147 -9.29 -18.75 -7.83
N ILE A 148 -9.06 -18.56 -6.52
CA ILE A 148 -8.76 -17.25 -5.95
C ILE A 148 -7.32 -17.28 -5.45
N LYS A 149 -6.47 -16.51 -6.12
CA LYS A 149 -5.09 -16.35 -5.69
C LYS A 149 -5.02 -15.52 -4.42
N ASN A 150 -4.18 -15.96 -3.49
CA ASN A 150 -3.97 -15.33 -2.19
C ASN A 150 -2.48 -15.22 -1.88
N LEU A 151 -2.04 -14.03 -1.46
CA LEU A 151 -0.71 -13.81 -0.91
C LEU A 151 -0.74 -14.06 0.61
N GLY A 152 -0.02 -15.06 1.09
CA GLY A 152 -0.02 -15.41 2.51
C GLY A 152 0.74 -14.40 3.38
N LEU A 153 0.23 -14.12 4.59
CA LEU A 153 0.91 -13.24 5.55
C LEU A 153 2.32 -13.71 5.91
N LYS A 154 2.56 -15.02 5.92
CA LYS A 154 3.90 -15.57 6.15
C LYS A 154 4.88 -15.12 5.05
N THR A 155 4.48 -15.22 3.79
CA THR A 155 5.27 -14.74 2.64
C THR A 155 5.59 -13.26 2.75
N ILE A 156 4.63 -12.43 3.17
CA ILE A 156 4.85 -11.00 3.38
C ILE A 156 5.87 -10.76 4.50
N ARG A 157 5.72 -11.43 5.65
CA ARG A 157 6.67 -11.33 6.78
C ARG A 157 8.09 -11.76 6.41
N ASP A 158 8.20 -12.89 5.71
CA ASP A 158 9.47 -13.50 5.30
C ASP A 158 10.10 -12.84 4.06
N THR A 159 9.51 -11.75 3.54
CA THR A 159 10.09 -11.03 2.40
C THR A 159 11.44 -10.44 2.77
N THR A 160 12.50 -10.95 2.14
CA THR A 160 13.86 -10.45 2.28
C THR A 160 14.05 -9.15 1.52
N LEU A 161 14.60 -8.14 2.20
CA LEU A 161 14.94 -6.82 1.67
C LEU A 161 16.41 -6.54 1.93
N PHE A 162 17.07 -5.86 1.00
CA PHE A 162 18.34 -5.19 1.30
C PHE A 162 17.99 -3.77 1.72
N VAL A 163 18.41 -3.35 2.90
CA VAL A 163 18.05 -2.04 3.46
C VAL A 163 19.30 -1.26 3.88
N PRO A 164 19.42 0.01 3.49
CA PRO A 164 20.52 0.84 3.98
C PRO A 164 20.23 1.35 5.39
N ILE A 165 21.16 2.12 5.95
CA ILE A 165 20.91 2.95 7.13
C ILE A 165 19.69 3.84 6.95
N LEU A 166 19.01 4.15 8.06
CA LEU A 166 17.72 4.86 8.07
C LEU A 166 17.77 6.23 7.37
N GLU A 167 18.89 6.94 7.46
CA GLU A 167 19.10 8.23 6.77
C GLU A 167 18.98 8.11 5.24
N GLU A 168 19.54 7.05 4.66
CA GLU A 168 19.44 6.80 3.22
C GLU A 168 18.02 6.35 2.84
N GLN A 169 17.38 5.50 3.67
CA GLN A 169 15.99 5.09 3.48
C GLN A 169 15.08 6.32 3.39
N ARG A 170 15.20 7.28 4.31
CA ARG A 170 14.43 8.53 4.33
C ARG A 170 14.60 9.34 3.06
N LYS A 171 15.82 9.45 2.52
CA LYS A 171 16.09 10.18 1.27
C LYS A 171 15.45 9.48 0.07
N ILE A 172 15.64 8.16 -0.05
CA ILE A 172 15.05 7.37 -1.14
C ILE A 172 13.51 7.41 -1.07
N GLY A 173 12.95 7.15 0.10
CA GLY A 173 11.51 7.19 0.34
C GLY A 173 10.89 8.55 0.05
N SER A 174 11.54 9.64 0.48
CA SER A 174 11.06 11.00 0.20
C SER A 174 11.12 11.35 -1.28
N PHE A 175 12.18 10.93 -1.98
CA PHE A 175 12.31 11.13 -3.43
C PHE A 175 11.18 10.44 -4.20
N PHE A 176 10.92 9.15 -3.95
CA PHE A 176 9.84 8.45 -4.63
C PHE A 176 8.46 8.97 -4.24
N LYS A 177 8.25 9.34 -2.98
CA LYS A 177 7.01 9.98 -2.56
C LYS A 177 6.75 11.29 -3.30
N GLN A 178 7.79 12.10 -3.52
CA GLN A 178 7.68 13.34 -4.30
C GLN A 178 7.31 13.06 -5.76
N LEU A 179 7.87 12.02 -6.37
CA LEU A 179 7.51 11.60 -7.72
C LEU A 179 6.03 11.16 -7.79
N ASP A 180 5.58 10.31 -6.86
CA ASP A 180 4.19 9.85 -6.78
C ASP A 180 3.21 11.02 -6.62
N ASP A 181 3.54 11.98 -5.74
CA ASP A 181 2.72 13.18 -5.53
C ASP A 181 2.66 14.07 -6.78
N THR A 182 3.79 14.19 -7.49
CA THR A 182 3.89 14.95 -8.74
C THR A 182 3.06 14.30 -9.85
N ILE A 183 3.12 12.97 -9.98
CA ILE A 183 2.31 12.20 -10.93
C ILE A 183 0.82 12.40 -10.60
N ALA A 184 0.43 12.23 -9.33
CA ALA A 184 -0.95 12.39 -8.89
C ALA A 184 -1.48 13.83 -9.09
N LEU A 185 -0.63 14.85 -8.95
CA LEU A 185 -0.98 16.24 -9.27
C LEU A 185 -1.28 16.42 -10.76
N HIS A 186 -0.42 15.89 -11.63
CA HIS A 186 -0.59 16.02 -13.08
C HIS A 186 -1.78 15.21 -13.62
N GLN A 187 -2.05 14.04 -13.04
CA GLN A 187 -3.21 13.22 -13.38
C GLN A 187 -4.54 13.96 -13.08
N ARG A 188 -4.65 14.61 -11.91
CA ARG A 188 -5.82 15.46 -11.57
C ARG A 188 -5.99 16.63 -12.54
N LYS A 189 -4.89 17.25 -12.97
CA LYS A 189 -4.92 18.33 -13.96
C LYS A 189 -5.43 17.83 -15.31
N LEU A 190 -4.99 16.66 -15.74
CA LEU A 190 -5.44 16.03 -16.98
C LEU A 190 -6.94 15.76 -16.96
N GLU A 191 -7.47 15.15 -15.89
CA GLU A 191 -8.90 14.86 -15.71
C GLU A 191 -9.74 16.14 -15.82
N LYS A 192 -9.33 17.22 -15.12
CA LYS A 192 -10.04 18.51 -15.19
C LYS A 192 -10.05 19.11 -16.59
N LEU A 193 -8.96 18.98 -17.35
CA LEU A 193 -8.89 19.47 -18.73
C LEU A 193 -9.80 18.66 -19.66
N GLN A 194 -9.93 17.35 -19.43
CA GLN A 194 -10.85 16.49 -20.18
C GLN A 194 -12.31 16.87 -19.92
N GLU A 195 -12.69 17.15 -18.66
CA GLU A 195 -14.02 17.62 -18.31
C GLU A 195 -14.34 18.98 -18.93
N LEU A 196 -13.40 19.94 -18.86
CA LEU A 196 -13.55 21.25 -19.50
C LEU A 196 -13.73 21.13 -21.01
N LYS A 197 -12.92 20.29 -21.67
CA LYS A 197 -13.06 20.00 -23.10
C LYS A 197 -14.46 19.47 -23.42
N LYS A 198 -14.96 18.50 -22.64
CA LYS A 198 -16.31 17.95 -22.81
C LYS A 198 -17.38 19.03 -22.65
N GLY A 199 -17.27 19.88 -21.63
CA GLY A 199 -18.20 20.98 -21.39
C GLY A 199 -18.19 22.04 -22.49
N TYR A 200 -17.01 22.38 -23.04
CA TYR A 200 -16.90 23.32 -24.16
C TYR A 200 -17.48 22.74 -25.44
N LEU A 201 -17.19 21.48 -25.76
CA LEU A 201 -17.78 20.82 -26.93
C LEU A 201 -19.31 20.78 -26.83
N GLN A 202 -19.85 20.45 -25.66
CA GLN A 202 -21.30 20.48 -25.45
C GLN A 202 -21.89 21.88 -25.67
N LYS A 203 -21.25 22.94 -25.15
CA LYS A 203 -21.72 24.32 -25.34
C LYS A 203 -21.59 24.85 -26.77
N MET A 204 -20.61 24.35 -27.53
CA MET A 204 -20.36 24.80 -28.89
C MET A 204 -21.26 24.11 -29.93
N PHE A 205 -21.69 22.88 -29.65
CA PHE A 205 -22.36 22.02 -30.64
C PHE A 205 -23.71 21.46 -30.17
N CYS A 206 -24.23 21.87 -29.01
CA CYS A 206 -25.59 21.59 -28.53
C CYS A 206 -26.26 22.90 -28.13
#